data_AF-A0A1V9ZGJ8-F1
#
_entry.id   AF-A0A1V9ZGJ8-F1
#
_cell.length_a   1.000
_cell.length_b   1.000
_cell.length_c   1.000
_cell.angle_alpha   90.00
_cell.angle_beta   90.00
_cell.angle_gamma   90.00
#
_symmetry.space_group_name_H-M   'P 1'
#
loop_
_entity.id
_entity.type
_entity.pdbx_description
1 polymer ?
#
loop_
_entity_poly.entity_id
_entity_poly.type
_entity_poly.pdbx_seq_one_letter_code
_entity_poly.pdbx_strand_id
1 'polypeptide(L)'
;MLPCMMGGQAIAEIILGIVNPSGRLSITYPKDQTYDNMVTPYFQRQNGKCQSGSSCPSEWDFGSGLSYTTFSYSNLVLSSTQLNSQSDTLTASVTVTNSGSVSGKETVMLFITQAVRSSGGVPEVKMLKKFTKISLNQGQSQNVQFTIGFDDFGYYPGPIGTGLNKQADIGAYYIGMKPETICDANHVGALCQKFNYGSPSAGIPVTFYAKTNGKIVGTTDWDTFMYAPTSPVPSNEQFIYLPDTKQIQVVGNGKCLDAYPNSNAGAGYSVHLWNCDSTNGNQKWNINAAGHQIKHATHPNLCLDADPTDSQSRLQVWTCASLGTNPNQFFGLSSVTSEPAKLISTTGLEFAASGTAQGSSVLFNPSSAPNFWNFNFMTNQIVVPGTQMCLDAWSATNGGGIHTWQCSASNGNQLWSYDATTGQLRHATHKGFCLDMGSDNGASPYLWTCHDSSDYWFKYQTFKYKNTAVGLA
;
A
#
# COMPACT_ATOMS: atom_id res chain seq x y z
N MET A 1 32.42 6.85 -21.56
CA MET A 1 32.70 8.29 -21.35
C MET A 1 34.12 8.56 -21.80
N LEU A 2 34.31 9.36 -22.84
CA LEU A 2 35.64 9.80 -23.24
C LEU A 2 35.98 11.06 -22.43
N PRO A 3 37.18 11.16 -21.87
CA PRO A 3 37.55 12.36 -21.15
C PRO A 3 37.76 13.48 -22.17
N CYS A 4 37.22 14.67 -21.88
CA CYS A 4 37.25 15.83 -22.79
C CYS A 4 38.68 16.38 -22.96
N MET A 5 38.84 17.63 -23.42
CA MET A 5 40.14 18.23 -23.77
C MET A 5 41.27 18.15 -22.72
N MET A 6 40.95 18.09 -21.42
CA MET A 6 41.94 17.91 -20.33
C MET A 6 42.14 16.44 -19.90
N GLY A 7 41.53 15.51 -20.62
CA GLY A 7 41.48 14.10 -20.28
C GLY A 7 42.81 13.37 -20.35
N GLY A 8 43.61 13.69 -21.37
CA GLY A 8 44.92 13.06 -21.57
C GLY A 8 45.88 13.35 -20.41
N GLN A 9 45.94 14.61 -19.98
CA GLN A 9 46.75 15.00 -18.82
C GLN A 9 46.27 14.32 -17.54
N ALA A 10 44.96 14.34 -17.27
CA ALA A 10 44.40 13.71 -16.08
C ALA A 10 44.69 12.19 -16.03
N ILE A 11 44.59 11.49 -17.16
CA ILE A 11 44.95 10.07 -17.25
C ILE A 11 46.45 9.87 -16.99
N ALA A 12 47.32 10.67 -17.61
CA ALA A 12 48.76 10.56 -17.43
C ALA A 12 49.18 10.79 -15.97
N GLU A 13 48.63 11.81 -15.31
CA GLU A 13 48.88 12.11 -13.89
C GLU A 13 48.42 10.97 -12.97
N ILE A 14 47.29 10.31 -13.31
CA ILE A 14 46.84 9.13 -12.57
C ILE A 14 47.81 7.97 -12.79
N ILE A 15 48.11 7.57 -14.04
CA ILE A 15 48.97 6.42 -14.35
C ILE A 15 50.37 6.58 -13.75
N LEU A 16 50.92 7.80 -13.75
CA LEU A 16 52.22 8.12 -13.18
C LEU A 16 52.21 8.21 -11.65
N GLY A 17 51.05 8.05 -10.98
CA GLY A 17 50.92 8.12 -9.53
C GLY A 17 51.02 9.54 -8.96
N ILE A 18 51.05 10.57 -9.82
CA ILE A 18 51.05 11.99 -9.41
C ILE A 18 49.73 12.31 -8.69
N VAL A 19 48.63 11.71 -9.16
CA VAL A 19 47.30 11.84 -8.55
C VAL A 19 46.75 10.47 -8.20
N ASN A 20 46.38 10.28 -6.93
CA ASN A 20 45.61 9.11 -6.51
C ASN A 20 44.16 9.19 -7.00
N PRO A 21 43.68 8.26 -7.85
CA PRO A 21 42.31 8.30 -8.34
C PRO A 21 41.31 8.09 -7.19
N SER A 22 40.15 8.72 -7.32
CA SER A 22 39.08 8.70 -6.30
C SER A 22 37.68 8.87 -6.91
N GLY A 23 37.55 8.63 -8.21
CA GLY A 23 36.27 8.69 -8.91
C GLY A 23 35.45 7.43 -8.61
N ARG A 24 34.13 7.59 -8.46
CA ARG A 24 33.17 6.48 -8.34
C ARG A 24 32.17 6.58 -9.49
N LEU A 25 31.77 5.44 -10.04
CA LEU A 25 30.78 5.38 -11.13
C LEU A 25 29.39 5.84 -10.63
N SER A 26 28.74 6.72 -11.38
CA SER A 26 27.37 7.18 -11.14
C SER A 26 26.30 6.29 -11.79
N ILE A 27 26.73 5.26 -12.51
CA ILE A 27 25.89 4.29 -13.23
C ILE A 27 26.54 2.91 -13.12
N THR A 28 25.75 1.84 -13.20
CA THR A 28 26.28 0.49 -13.43
C THR A 28 26.75 0.38 -14.88
N TYR A 29 28.00 -0.02 -15.09
CA TYR A 29 28.60 -0.16 -16.41
C TYR A 29 28.23 -1.53 -17.01
N PRO A 30 27.79 -1.56 -18.28
CA PRO A 30 27.34 -2.78 -18.95
C PRO A 30 28.50 -3.74 -19.18
N LYS A 31 28.29 -5.05 -18.97
CA LYS A 31 29.31 -6.08 -19.23
C LYS A 31 29.54 -6.35 -20.71
N ASP A 32 28.45 -6.35 -21.48
CA ASP A 32 28.48 -6.62 -22.91
C ASP A 32 27.48 -5.73 -23.65
N GLN A 33 27.41 -5.92 -24.97
CA GLN A 33 26.59 -5.13 -25.88
C GLN A 33 25.14 -5.65 -25.98
N THR A 34 24.74 -6.65 -25.19
CA THR A 34 23.37 -7.15 -25.22
C THR A 34 22.41 -6.10 -24.70
N TYR A 35 21.22 -6.03 -25.30
CA TYR A 35 20.17 -5.08 -24.94
C TYR A 35 19.84 -5.11 -23.43
N ASP A 36 19.95 -6.28 -22.81
CA ASP A 36 19.71 -6.52 -21.38
C ASP A 36 20.73 -5.84 -20.46
N ASN A 37 21.99 -5.74 -20.90
CA ASN A 37 23.06 -5.14 -20.13
C ASN A 37 23.19 -3.63 -20.39
N MET A 38 22.66 -3.11 -21.51
CA MET A 38 22.75 -1.69 -21.88
C MET A 38 22.21 -0.76 -20.79
N VAL A 39 22.92 0.35 -20.58
CA VAL A 39 22.52 1.45 -19.69
C VAL A 39 21.28 2.13 -20.25
N THR A 40 20.11 1.61 -19.93
CA THR A 40 18.83 2.29 -20.18
C THR A 40 18.56 3.21 -18.99
N PRO A 41 18.52 4.55 -19.18
CA PRO A 41 18.24 5.50 -18.10
C PRO A 41 16.75 5.53 -17.69
N TYR A 42 15.98 4.49 -18.02
CA TYR A 42 14.54 4.46 -17.84
C TYR A 42 14.16 3.72 -16.55
N PHE A 43 13.26 4.33 -15.77
CA PHE A 43 12.72 3.87 -14.49
C PHE A 43 11.84 2.59 -14.57
N GLN A 44 12.03 1.73 -15.59
CA GLN A 44 11.27 0.50 -15.78
C GLN A 44 12.15 -0.74 -16.02
N ARG A 45 13.39 -0.78 -15.52
CA ARG A 45 14.01 -2.09 -15.33
C ARG A 45 13.12 -2.88 -14.38
N GLN A 46 12.39 -3.87 -14.90
CA GLN A 46 11.66 -4.80 -14.06
C GLN A 46 12.69 -5.58 -13.24
N ASN A 47 12.76 -5.31 -11.95
CA ASN A 47 13.53 -6.14 -11.02
C ASN A 47 13.04 -7.58 -11.17
N GLY A 48 13.87 -8.46 -11.75
CA GLY A 48 13.60 -9.90 -11.82
C GLY A 48 13.51 -10.53 -13.21
N LYS A 49 13.64 -9.79 -14.32
CA LYS A 49 13.72 -10.41 -15.67
C LYS A 49 14.95 -9.96 -16.44
N CYS A 50 16.05 -10.69 -16.27
CA CYS A 50 17.11 -10.76 -17.29
C CYS A 50 16.60 -11.70 -18.39
N GLN A 51 16.68 -11.33 -19.68
CA GLN A 51 16.00 -12.07 -20.75
C GLN A 51 16.63 -13.46 -20.98
N SER A 52 17.90 -13.66 -20.58
CA SER A 52 18.55 -14.97 -20.51
C SER A 52 19.09 -15.29 -19.11
N GLY A 53 18.36 -16.08 -18.33
CA GLY A 53 18.85 -16.67 -17.08
C GLY A 53 18.85 -15.74 -15.86
N SER A 54 19.19 -16.31 -14.70
CA SER A 54 19.03 -15.75 -13.36
C SER A 54 20.04 -14.67 -12.96
N SER A 55 20.76 -14.06 -13.90
CA SER A 55 21.82 -13.08 -13.59
C SER A 55 21.90 -11.98 -14.64
N CYS A 56 21.92 -10.72 -14.19
CA CYS A 56 22.18 -9.53 -15.00
C CYS A 56 23.61 -9.07 -14.72
N PRO A 57 24.62 -9.54 -15.48
CA PRO A 57 26.01 -9.28 -15.14
C PRO A 57 26.42 -7.85 -15.50
N SER A 58 27.02 -7.15 -14.54
CA SER A 58 27.69 -5.85 -14.74
C SER A 58 29.19 -6.04 -14.95
N GLU A 59 29.84 -5.12 -15.69
CA GLU A 59 31.31 -5.03 -15.68
C GLU A 59 31.77 -4.37 -14.38
N TRP A 60 31.10 -3.27 -14.03
CA TRP A 60 31.30 -2.52 -12.79
C TRP A 60 29.97 -2.00 -12.26
N ASP A 61 29.71 -2.24 -10.99
CA ASP A 61 28.51 -1.73 -10.34
C ASP A 61 28.57 -0.23 -10.08
N PHE A 62 27.40 0.37 -9.89
CA PHE A 62 27.28 1.71 -9.31
C PHE A 62 28.21 1.88 -8.10
N GLY A 63 28.95 2.99 -8.05
CA GLY A 63 29.88 3.29 -6.97
C GLY A 63 31.24 2.59 -7.07
N SER A 64 31.48 1.75 -8.08
CA SER A 64 32.81 1.19 -8.35
C SER A 64 33.82 2.29 -8.69
N GLY A 65 35.07 2.11 -8.30
CA GLY A 65 36.14 3.07 -8.52
C GLY A 65 37.49 2.56 -8.04
N LEU A 66 38.57 3.06 -8.65
CA LEU A 66 39.94 2.67 -8.30
C LEU A 66 40.61 3.75 -7.46
N SER A 67 41.53 3.31 -6.60
CA SER A 67 42.43 4.15 -5.80
C SER A 67 43.76 3.40 -5.58
N TYR A 68 44.85 4.13 -5.44
CA TYR A 68 46.14 3.57 -4.99
C TYR A 68 46.20 3.33 -3.48
N THR A 69 45.15 3.65 -2.75
CA THR A 69 44.99 3.30 -1.34
C THR A 69 43.68 2.56 -1.10
N THR A 70 43.54 1.95 0.07
CA THR A 70 42.31 1.25 0.48
C THR A 70 41.68 1.94 1.69
N PHE A 71 40.36 1.86 1.79
CA PHE A 71 39.60 2.43 2.90
C PHE A 71 38.77 1.36 3.61
N SER A 72 39.05 1.18 4.91
CA SER A 72 38.29 0.31 5.79
C SER A 72 37.24 1.10 6.55
N TYR A 73 36.07 0.50 6.73
CA TYR A 73 34.94 1.10 7.44
C TYR A 73 34.65 0.27 8.68
N SER A 74 34.35 0.92 9.79
CA SER A 74 34.03 0.26 11.05
C SER A 74 33.07 1.11 11.89
N ASN A 75 32.50 0.50 12.93
CA ASN A 75 31.70 1.19 13.94
C ASN A 75 30.55 2.02 13.36
N LEU A 76 29.75 1.44 12.44
CA LEU A 76 28.51 2.06 12.03
C LEU A 76 27.52 2.02 13.20
N VAL A 77 27.13 3.19 13.70
CA VAL A 77 26.19 3.35 14.81
C VAL A 77 25.12 4.35 14.42
N LEU A 78 23.88 4.06 14.80
CA LEU A 78 22.76 4.99 14.68
C LEU A 78 22.48 5.65 16.03
N SER A 79 22.22 6.95 16.04
CA SER A 79 21.86 7.67 17.28
C SER A 79 20.49 7.26 17.83
N SER A 80 19.62 6.71 16.98
CA SER A 80 18.33 6.13 17.34
C SER A 80 18.01 4.98 16.39
N THR A 81 17.34 3.96 16.90
CA THR A 81 16.76 2.86 16.11
C THR A 81 15.25 3.04 15.88
N GLN A 82 14.68 4.17 16.30
CA GLN A 82 13.26 4.46 16.25
C GLN A 82 13.02 5.94 15.90
N LEU A 83 12.18 6.18 14.89
CA LEU A 83 11.63 7.50 14.53
C LEU A 83 10.10 7.40 14.55
N ASN A 84 9.43 8.34 15.20
CA ASN A 84 7.98 8.32 15.41
C ASN A 84 7.24 9.41 14.65
N SER A 85 7.92 10.50 14.31
CA SER A 85 7.33 11.67 13.65
C SER A 85 8.13 12.09 12.41
N GLN A 86 7.54 12.92 11.55
CA GLN A 86 8.23 13.49 10.38
C GLN A 86 9.36 14.46 10.75
N SER A 87 9.29 15.08 11.94
CA SER A 87 10.34 15.96 12.46
C SER A 87 11.50 15.21 13.11
N ASP A 88 11.34 13.91 13.38
CA ASP A 88 12.39 13.13 14.00
C ASP A 88 13.54 12.91 13.01
N THR A 89 14.74 12.89 13.56
CA THR A 89 15.95 12.59 12.80
C THR A 89 16.81 11.60 13.56
N LEU A 90 17.60 10.82 12.82
CA LEU A 90 18.67 10.01 13.39
C LEU A 90 19.99 10.36 12.70
N THR A 91 21.08 10.17 13.40
CA THR A 91 22.44 10.32 12.87
C THR A 91 23.06 8.96 12.70
N ALA A 92 23.45 8.62 11.46
CA ALA A 92 24.32 7.49 11.17
C ALA A 92 25.78 7.95 11.22
N SER A 93 26.58 7.33 12.08
CA SER A 93 28.00 7.63 12.27
C SER A 93 28.83 6.41 11.91
N VAL A 94 29.87 6.57 11.10
CA VAL A 94 30.80 5.49 10.72
C VAL A 94 32.24 5.98 10.78
N THR A 95 33.16 5.12 11.23
CA THR A 95 34.60 5.40 11.18
C THR A 95 35.16 4.92 9.85
N VAL A 96 35.79 5.83 9.11
CA VAL A 96 36.50 5.53 7.86
C VAL A 96 38.00 5.73 8.10
N THR A 97 38.78 4.71 7.76
CA THR A 97 40.24 4.70 7.93
C THR A 97 40.91 4.48 6.59
N ASN A 98 41.92 5.28 6.27
CA ASN A 98 42.81 4.99 5.16
C ASN A 98 43.79 3.89 5.59
N SER A 99 43.52 2.66 5.14
CA SER A 99 44.26 1.46 5.50
C SER A 99 45.40 1.13 4.53
N GLY A 100 45.55 1.88 3.44
CA GLY A 100 46.64 1.67 2.48
C GLY A 100 47.87 2.54 2.77
N SER A 101 48.81 2.56 1.82
CA SER A 101 50.15 3.14 2.00
C SER A 101 50.30 4.58 1.50
N VAL A 102 49.27 5.17 0.90
CA VAL A 102 49.31 6.53 0.35
C VAL A 102 48.10 7.35 0.76
N SER A 103 48.24 8.66 0.84
CA SER A 103 47.11 9.57 1.06
C SER A 103 46.10 9.44 -0.10
N GLY A 104 44.81 9.56 0.23
CA GLY A 104 43.75 9.40 -0.77
C GLY A 104 42.46 10.09 -0.37
N LYS A 105 41.51 10.13 -1.31
CA LYS A 105 40.17 10.65 -1.08
C LYS A 105 39.16 9.53 -1.20
N GLU A 106 38.24 9.45 -0.24
CA GLU A 106 37.16 8.47 -0.26
C GLU A 106 35.80 9.14 -0.38
N THR A 107 34.95 8.58 -1.24
CA THR A 107 33.54 8.97 -1.37
C THR A 107 32.70 8.06 -0.47
N VAL A 108 32.36 8.57 0.71
CA VAL A 108 31.55 7.86 1.70
C VAL A 108 30.09 7.95 1.31
N MET A 109 29.49 6.81 0.95
CA MET A 109 28.10 6.71 0.48
C MET A 109 27.21 6.01 1.51
N LEU A 110 26.04 6.61 1.77
CA LEU A 110 25.00 6.08 2.63
C LEU A 110 23.75 5.75 1.80
N PHE A 111 23.29 4.53 1.96
CA PHE A 111 22.12 4.00 1.27
C PHE A 111 21.01 3.67 2.25
N ILE A 112 19.77 3.80 1.78
CA ILE A 112 18.57 3.36 2.51
C ILE A 112 17.84 2.30 1.67
N THR A 113 17.41 1.24 2.35
CA THR A 113 16.61 0.15 1.79
C THR A 113 15.32 -0.04 2.59
N GLN A 114 14.24 -0.36 1.88
CA GLN A 114 12.94 -0.74 2.44
C GLN A 114 12.48 -2.02 1.74
N ALA A 115 11.98 -3.01 2.49
CA ALA A 115 11.62 -4.31 1.93
C ALA A 115 10.30 -4.29 1.13
N VAL A 116 9.30 -3.53 1.60
CA VAL A 116 7.94 -3.51 1.04
C VAL A 116 7.34 -2.12 1.16
N ARG A 117 6.53 -1.71 0.17
CA ARG A 117 5.70 -0.50 0.25
C ARG A 117 4.23 -0.84 0.41
N SER A 118 3.52 -0.08 1.24
CA SER A 118 2.09 -0.29 1.51
C SER A 118 1.21 0.00 0.30
N SER A 119 1.64 0.92 -0.57
CA SER A 119 0.96 1.36 -1.79
C SER A 119 1.02 0.35 -2.95
N GLY A 120 1.55 -0.86 -2.73
CA GLY A 120 1.67 -1.90 -3.76
C GLY A 120 2.81 -1.66 -4.77
N GLY A 121 3.58 -0.57 -4.63
CA GLY A 121 4.78 -0.32 -5.42
C GLY A 121 5.96 -1.19 -4.97
N VAL A 122 6.75 -1.69 -5.92
CA VAL A 122 8.02 -2.37 -5.59
C VAL A 122 9.06 -1.29 -5.21
N PRO A 123 9.58 -1.28 -3.96
CA PRO A 123 10.63 -0.35 -3.59
C PRO A 123 11.91 -0.60 -4.38
N GLU A 124 12.75 0.43 -4.52
CA GLU A 124 14.09 0.28 -5.06
C GLU A 124 14.92 -0.61 -4.11
N VAL A 125 15.71 -1.53 -4.68
CA VAL A 125 16.54 -2.48 -3.91
C VAL A 125 17.48 -1.75 -2.96
N LYS A 126 18.02 -0.61 -3.39
CA LYS A 126 18.95 0.21 -2.63
C LYS A 126 18.98 1.63 -3.18
N MET A 127 18.80 2.64 -2.32
CA MET A 127 18.77 4.04 -2.74
C MET A 127 19.96 4.80 -2.15
N LEU A 128 20.81 5.42 -2.99
CA LEU A 128 21.80 6.37 -2.49
C LEU A 128 21.08 7.62 -1.99
N LYS A 129 21.21 7.94 -0.69
CA LYS A 129 20.55 9.12 -0.09
C LYS A 129 21.51 10.24 0.18
N LYS A 130 22.69 9.92 0.73
CA LYS A 130 23.71 10.92 1.05
C LYS A 130 25.09 10.38 0.72
N PHE A 131 25.99 11.29 0.37
CA PHE A 131 27.40 10.99 0.25
C PHE A 131 28.25 12.20 0.61
N THR A 132 29.47 11.97 1.03
CA THR A 132 30.47 13.02 1.23
C THR A 132 31.84 12.53 0.80
N LYS A 133 32.74 13.46 0.46
CA LYS A 133 34.10 13.14 0.05
C LYS A 133 35.09 13.63 1.10
N ILE A 134 35.84 12.70 1.68
CA ILE A 134 36.86 12.99 2.69
C ILE A 134 38.26 12.77 2.12
N SER A 135 39.26 13.44 2.70
CA SER A 135 40.67 13.24 2.37
C SER A 135 41.40 12.74 3.61
N LEU A 136 42.08 11.61 3.50
CA LEU A 136 42.75 10.96 4.62
C LEU A 136 44.21 10.68 4.26
N ASN A 137 45.11 11.05 5.16
CA ASN A 137 46.49 10.59 5.13
C ASN A 137 46.59 9.11 5.45
N GLN A 138 47.72 8.49 5.14
CA GLN A 138 48.00 7.10 5.50
C GLN A 138 47.74 6.85 6.99
N GLY A 139 46.97 5.81 7.31
CA GLY A 139 46.62 5.42 8.68
C GLY A 139 45.63 6.36 9.38
N GLN A 140 45.27 7.49 8.77
CA GLN A 140 44.33 8.44 9.36
C GLN A 140 42.91 7.87 9.36
N SER A 141 42.20 8.11 10.47
CA SER A 141 40.78 7.79 10.62
C SER A 141 39.96 9.05 10.79
N GLN A 142 38.73 9.05 10.26
CA GLN A 142 37.76 10.11 10.47
C GLN A 142 36.38 9.49 10.75
N ASN A 143 35.66 10.06 11.72
CA ASN A 143 34.27 9.75 11.95
C ASN A 143 33.41 10.59 10.99
N VAL A 144 32.61 9.94 10.16
CA VAL A 144 31.71 10.58 9.20
C VAL A 144 30.28 10.38 9.65
N GLN A 145 29.51 11.48 9.65
CA GLN A 145 28.14 11.49 10.14
C GLN A 145 27.17 11.97 9.07
N PHE A 146 26.01 11.34 9.04
CA PHE A 146 24.90 11.69 8.17
C PHE A 146 23.62 11.80 9.01
N THR A 147 22.99 12.97 8.98
CA THR A 147 21.65 13.16 9.57
C THR A 147 20.60 12.73 8.57
N ILE A 148 19.75 11.80 8.97
CA ILE A 148 18.68 11.20 8.17
C ILE A 148 17.35 11.64 8.76
N GLY A 149 16.50 12.21 7.91
CA GLY A 149 15.14 12.62 8.26
C GLY A 149 14.09 12.00 7.34
N PHE A 150 12.84 12.38 7.57
CA PHE A 150 11.67 11.86 6.83
C PHE A 150 11.84 11.92 5.31
N ASP A 151 12.36 13.02 4.77
CA ASP A 151 12.58 13.19 3.34
C ASP A 151 13.60 12.21 2.74
N ASP A 152 14.51 11.68 3.54
CA ASP A 152 15.52 10.75 3.06
C ASP A 152 14.91 9.38 2.78
N PHE A 153 14.09 8.83 3.67
CA PHE A 153 13.48 7.51 3.49
C PHE A 153 12.05 7.52 2.93
N GLY A 154 11.39 8.68 2.91
CA GLY A 154 10.08 8.86 2.29
C GLY A 154 10.11 8.75 0.76
N TYR A 155 8.96 8.38 0.21
CA TYR A 155 8.69 8.20 -1.22
C TYR A 155 7.46 9.01 -1.64
N TYR A 156 7.28 9.23 -2.94
CA TYR A 156 6.09 9.89 -3.46
C TYR A 156 5.01 8.85 -3.81
N PRO A 157 3.81 8.90 -3.19
CA PRO A 157 2.70 8.01 -3.53
C PRO A 157 2.08 8.39 -4.90
N GLY A 158 1.46 7.44 -5.60
CA GLY A 158 0.88 7.66 -6.93
C GLY A 158 -0.60 8.11 -6.94
N PRO A 159 -1.18 8.43 -8.12
CA PRO A 159 -0.56 8.84 -9.39
C PRO A 159 -0.23 10.34 -9.44
N ILE A 160 0.50 10.76 -10.47
CA ILE A 160 0.91 12.16 -10.73
C ILE A 160 -0.30 13.11 -10.62
N GLY A 161 -0.15 14.20 -9.87
CA GLY A 161 -1.20 15.22 -9.68
C GLY A 161 -1.75 15.35 -8.25
N THR A 162 -1.31 14.52 -7.31
CA THR A 162 -1.72 14.55 -5.89
C THR A 162 -0.80 15.42 -5.00
N GLY A 163 0.11 16.19 -5.62
CA GLY A 163 1.11 17.03 -4.95
C GLY A 163 2.50 16.37 -4.83
N LEU A 164 3.49 17.13 -4.36
CA LEU A 164 4.87 16.67 -4.11
C LEU A 164 5.10 16.41 -2.62
N ASN A 165 4.14 15.77 -1.96
CA ASN A 165 4.25 15.42 -0.55
C ASN A 165 4.78 13.99 -0.44
N LYS A 166 5.93 13.82 0.23
CA LYS A 166 6.45 12.50 0.54
C LYS A 166 5.60 11.82 1.61
N GLN A 167 5.54 10.51 1.52
CA GLN A 167 5.00 9.61 2.53
C GLN A 167 6.09 8.59 2.89
N ALA A 168 6.04 8.06 4.11
CA ALA A 168 6.85 6.92 4.49
C ALA A 168 5.94 5.89 5.16
N ASP A 169 6.15 4.62 4.83
CA ASP A 169 5.37 3.56 5.44
C ASP A 169 5.90 3.28 6.85
N ILE A 170 5.00 2.91 7.74
CA ILE A 170 5.39 2.42 9.05
C ILE A 170 6.14 1.09 8.86
N GLY A 171 7.27 0.94 9.54
CA GLY A 171 8.01 -0.31 9.57
C GLY A 171 9.52 -0.15 9.56
N ALA A 172 10.19 -1.23 9.15
CA ALA A 172 11.65 -1.35 9.18
C ALA A 172 12.32 -0.75 7.95
N TYR A 173 13.35 0.04 8.20
CA TYR A 173 14.26 0.61 7.23
C TYR A 173 15.70 0.21 7.55
N TYR A 174 16.54 0.11 6.53
CA TYR A 174 17.92 -0.34 6.66
C TYR A 174 18.88 0.70 6.09
N ILE A 175 19.91 1.04 6.86
CA ILE A 175 20.97 1.98 6.49
C ILE A 175 22.24 1.18 6.22
N GLY A 176 22.69 1.23 4.96
CA GLY A 176 23.91 0.56 4.51
C GLY A 176 25.00 1.56 4.12
N MET A 177 26.25 1.27 4.51
CA MET A 177 27.42 2.00 4.05
C MET A 177 28.09 1.25 2.91
N LYS A 178 28.64 1.96 1.91
CA LYS A 178 29.27 1.42 0.70
C LYS A 178 28.29 0.79 -0.32
N PRO A 179 28.58 0.88 -1.63
CA PRO A 179 27.73 0.33 -2.67
C PRO A 179 27.65 -1.21 -2.61
N GLU A 180 28.73 -1.89 -2.26
CA GLU A 180 28.83 -3.36 -2.20
C GLU A 180 28.11 -4.01 -0.99
N THR A 181 27.70 -3.23 0.01
CA THR A 181 27.04 -3.77 1.22
C THR A 181 25.58 -4.14 0.93
N ILE A 182 25.25 -5.43 0.99
CA ILE A 182 23.85 -5.88 1.02
C ILE A 182 23.26 -5.50 2.38
N CYS A 183 22.11 -4.83 2.40
CA CYS A 183 21.53 -4.32 3.64
C CYS A 183 20.01 -4.47 3.65
N ASP A 184 19.56 -5.46 4.40
CA ASP A 184 18.16 -5.86 4.56
C ASP A 184 17.98 -6.62 5.90
N ALA A 185 16.80 -7.21 6.11
CA ALA A 185 16.46 -7.94 7.33
C ALA A 185 17.42 -9.10 7.67
N ASN A 186 17.99 -9.75 6.67
CA ASN A 186 18.86 -10.91 6.82
C ASN A 186 20.35 -10.52 6.85
N HIS A 187 20.68 -9.27 6.52
CA HIS A 187 22.05 -8.79 6.34
C HIS A 187 22.42 -7.62 7.27
N VAL A 188 21.72 -7.47 8.40
CA VAL A 188 22.11 -6.51 9.46
C VAL A 188 23.48 -6.89 10.03
N GLY A 189 24.39 -5.93 10.18
CA GLY A 189 25.76 -6.19 10.60
C GLY A 189 26.65 -4.93 10.65
N ALA A 190 27.96 -5.12 10.53
CA ALA A 190 28.95 -4.07 10.79
C ALA A 190 28.79 -2.79 9.96
N LEU A 191 28.24 -2.90 8.74
CA LEU A 191 27.99 -1.78 7.82
C LEU A 191 26.51 -1.68 7.39
N CYS A 192 25.62 -2.41 8.07
CA CYS A 192 24.19 -2.38 7.84
C CYS A 192 23.44 -2.32 9.17
N GLN A 193 22.71 -1.23 9.42
CA GLN A 193 21.96 -1.04 10.66
C GLN A 193 20.47 -0.84 10.37
N LYS A 194 19.61 -1.33 11.26
CA LYS A 194 18.16 -1.20 11.15
C LYS A 194 17.66 -0.04 12.03
N PHE A 195 16.70 0.72 11.51
CA PHE A 195 15.82 1.57 12.33
C PHE A 195 14.36 1.32 11.93
N ASN A 196 13.44 1.69 12.80
CA ASN A 196 12.00 1.67 12.48
C ASN A 196 11.49 3.11 12.36
N TYR A 197 10.54 3.31 11.45
CA TYR A 197 9.77 4.54 11.34
C TYR A 197 8.29 4.26 11.64
N GLY A 198 7.66 5.20 12.35
CA GLY A 198 6.33 5.04 12.92
C GLY A 198 6.41 4.33 14.27
N SER A 199 5.62 4.79 15.23
CA SER A 199 5.67 4.23 16.58
C SER A 199 5.22 2.76 16.57
N PRO A 200 5.90 1.84 17.28
CA PRO A 200 5.40 0.48 17.53
C PRO A 200 4.02 0.47 18.21
N SER A 201 3.60 1.62 18.78
CA SER A 201 2.29 1.86 19.38
C SER A 201 1.34 2.74 18.55
N ALA A 202 1.79 3.34 17.43
CA ALA A 202 0.91 4.05 16.51
C ALA A 202 0.46 3.04 15.47
N GLY A 203 -0.40 2.10 15.88
CA GLY A 203 -1.00 1.20 14.93
C GLY A 203 -1.71 1.97 13.81
N ILE A 204 -1.90 1.29 12.70
CA ILE A 204 -2.51 1.85 11.51
C ILE A 204 -3.97 2.17 11.84
N PRO A 205 -4.41 3.44 11.79
CA PRO A 205 -5.82 3.76 11.94
C PRO A 205 -6.60 3.02 10.85
N VAL A 206 -7.59 2.25 11.27
CA VAL A 206 -8.46 1.48 10.39
C VAL A 206 -9.91 1.66 10.84
N THR A 207 -10.78 1.92 9.89
CA THR A 207 -12.21 1.67 10.05
C THR A 207 -12.56 0.44 9.25
N PHE A 208 -13.24 -0.51 9.88
CA PHE A 208 -13.74 -1.70 9.22
C PHE A 208 -15.17 -1.43 8.76
N TYR A 209 -15.42 -1.52 7.46
CA TYR A 209 -16.77 -1.47 6.91
C TYR A 209 -17.10 -2.81 6.26
N ALA A 210 -18.27 -3.34 6.58
CA ALA A 210 -18.82 -4.50 5.90
C ALA A 210 -19.30 -4.06 4.51
N LYS A 211 -18.71 -4.65 3.47
CA LYS A 211 -19.06 -4.31 2.09
C LYS A 211 -20.50 -4.69 1.75
N THR A 212 -21.08 -5.69 2.42
CA THR A 212 -22.45 -6.19 2.16
C THR A 212 -23.56 -5.18 2.40
N ASN A 213 -23.39 -4.30 3.38
CA ASN A 213 -24.47 -3.39 3.81
C ASN A 213 -23.99 -1.96 4.05
N GLY A 214 -22.69 -1.68 3.87
CA GLY A 214 -22.09 -0.36 4.09
C GLY A 214 -22.05 0.05 5.57
N LYS A 215 -22.32 -0.87 6.50
CA LYS A 215 -22.19 -0.63 7.94
C LYS A 215 -20.73 -0.70 8.36
N ILE A 216 -20.39 0.02 9.41
CA ILE A 216 -19.08 -0.02 10.05
C ILE A 216 -19.12 -0.84 11.31
N VAL A 217 -18.00 -1.47 11.64
CA VAL A 217 -17.83 -2.11 12.94
C VAL A 217 -17.78 -1.01 14.00
N GLY A 218 -18.53 -1.17 15.07
CA GLY A 218 -18.36 -0.38 16.27
C GLY A 218 -18.50 -1.23 17.52
N THR A 219 -18.30 -0.59 18.66
CA THR A 219 -18.14 -1.29 19.92
C THR A 219 -18.90 -0.61 21.05
N THR A 220 -19.24 -1.42 22.05
CA THR A 220 -19.54 -0.98 23.42
C THR A 220 -18.35 -1.32 24.32
N ASP A 221 -18.51 -1.35 25.63
CA ASP A 221 -17.43 -1.75 26.55
C ASP A 221 -17.04 -3.23 26.45
N TRP A 222 -17.92 -4.06 25.89
CA TRP A 222 -17.72 -5.52 25.79
C TRP A 222 -18.08 -6.06 24.40
N ASP A 223 -19.24 -5.69 23.87
CA ASP A 223 -19.74 -6.25 22.60
C ASP A 223 -19.30 -5.46 21.37
N THR A 224 -19.31 -6.15 20.23
CA THR A 224 -19.01 -5.61 18.89
C THR A 224 -20.25 -5.71 18.01
N PHE A 225 -20.55 -4.62 17.27
CA PHE A 225 -21.78 -4.47 16.47
C PHE A 225 -21.48 -3.84 15.11
N MET A 226 -22.45 -3.93 14.21
CA MET A 226 -22.44 -3.25 12.91
C MET A 226 -23.39 -2.03 12.94
N TYR A 227 -22.83 -0.82 12.84
CA TYR A 227 -23.56 0.46 12.84
C TYR A 227 -23.63 1.10 11.46
N ALA A 228 -24.65 1.94 11.23
CA ALA A 228 -24.63 2.83 10.08
C ALA A 228 -23.55 3.90 10.28
N PRO A 229 -22.73 4.22 9.26
CA PRO A 229 -21.66 5.20 9.42
C PRO A 229 -22.20 6.60 9.73
N THR A 230 -21.53 7.29 10.63
CA THR A 230 -21.83 8.69 11.00
C THR A 230 -20.63 9.60 10.72
N SER A 231 -20.87 10.91 10.59
CA SER A 231 -19.82 11.91 10.33
C SER A 231 -19.93 13.05 11.35
N PRO A 232 -18.92 13.28 12.21
CA PRO A 232 -17.65 12.52 12.32
C PRO A 232 -17.85 11.11 12.90
N VAL A 233 -16.95 10.17 12.58
CA VAL A 233 -16.99 8.80 13.11
C VAL A 233 -16.68 8.81 14.62
N PRO A 234 -17.53 8.25 15.49
CA PRO A 234 -17.28 8.10 16.92
C PRO A 234 -16.02 7.29 17.24
N SER A 235 -15.36 7.58 18.37
CA SER A 235 -14.12 6.90 18.76
C SER A 235 -14.28 5.40 19.06
N ASN A 236 -15.48 4.94 19.42
CA ASN A 236 -15.81 3.52 19.60
C ASN A 236 -16.09 2.77 18.27
N GLU A 237 -16.04 3.49 17.14
CA GLU A 237 -16.14 2.97 15.77
C GLU A 237 -14.83 3.14 14.99
N GLN A 238 -13.79 3.64 15.66
CA GLN A 238 -12.44 3.78 15.13
C GLN A 238 -11.51 2.74 15.75
N PHE A 239 -10.64 2.16 14.92
CA PHE A 239 -9.70 1.13 15.35
C PHE A 239 -8.27 1.48 14.93
N ILE A 240 -7.34 0.81 15.57
CA ILE A 240 -5.90 0.89 15.38
C ILE A 240 -5.41 -0.55 15.20
N TYR A 241 -4.92 -0.89 14.02
CA TYR A 241 -4.30 -2.19 13.78
C TYR A 241 -2.80 -2.12 14.10
N LEU A 242 -2.33 -2.96 15.02
CA LEU A 242 -0.94 -3.06 15.45
C LEU A 242 -0.26 -4.20 14.69
N PRO A 243 0.54 -3.96 13.63
CA PRO A 243 1.04 -5.02 12.77
C PRO A 243 2.02 -5.99 13.47
N ASP A 244 2.79 -5.48 14.44
CA ASP A 244 3.78 -6.26 15.18
C ASP A 244 3.14 -7.31 16.10
N THR A 245 2.04 -6.94 16.76
CA THR A 245 1.31 -7.83 17.68
C THR A 245 0.12 -8.52 17.01
N LYS A 246 -0.27 -8.05 15.82
CA LYS A 246 -1.49 -8.42 15.09
C LYS A 246 -2.77 -8.10 15.84
N GLN A 247 -2.74 -7.14 16.77
CA GLN A 247 -3.91 -6.75 17.54
C GLN A 247 -4.72 -5.66 16.82
N ILE A 248 -6.03 -5.69 17.02
CA ILE A 248 -6.94 -4.63 16.57
C ILE A 248 -7.45 -3.94 17.83
N GLN A 249 -7.02 -2.71 18.07
CA GLN A 249 -7.35 -1.90 19.24
C GLN A 249 -8.45 -0.88 18.91
N VAL A 250 -9.40 -0.68 19.81
CA VAL A 250 -10.44 0.37 19.70
C VAL A 250 -9.90 1.69 20.22
N VAL A 251 -10.10 2.78 19.46
CA VAL A 251 -9.63 4.13 19.86
C VAL A 251 -10.32 4.61 21.13
N GLY A 252 -11.64 4.41 21.24
CA GLY A 252 -12.46 4.96 22.33
C GLY A 252 -12.12 4.45 23.73
N ASN A 253 -11.75 3.18 23.88
CA ASN A 253 -11.49 2.56 25.19
C ASN A 253 -10.14 1.83 25.29
N GLY A 254 -9.37 1.75 24.21
CA GLY A 254 -8.05 1.12 24.18
C GLY A 254 -8.05 -0.40 24.32
N LYS A 255 -9.21 -1.06 24.29
CA LYS A 255 -9.32 -2.53 24.34
C LYS A 255 -9.09 -3.16 22.97
N CYS A 256 -8.75 -4.44 22.96
CA CYS A 256 -8.48 -5.21 21.76
C CYS A 256 -9.62 -6.17 21.41
N LEU A 257 -9.83 -6.36 20.11
CA LEU A 257 -10.71 -7.38 19.56
C LEU A 257 -10.20 -8.77 19.94
N ASP A 258 -11.01 -9.56 20.63
CA ASP A 258 -10.64 -10.85 21.22
C ASP A 258 -11.68 -11.91 20.82
N ALA A 259 -11.21 -13.05 20.30
CA ALA A 259 -12.08 -14.18 19.95
C ALA A 259 -12.07 -15.20 21.08
N TYR A 260 -13.22 -15.44 21.70
CA TYR A 260 -13.33 -16.33 22.86
C TYR A 260 -14.24 -17.54 22.56
N PRO A 261 -13.99 -18.72 23.17
CA PRO A 261 -14.85 -19.87 23.03
C PRO A 261 -16.27 -19.59 23.52
N ASN A 262 -17.27 -19.88 22.70
CA ASN A 262 -18.67 -19.77 23.05
C ASN A 262 -19.44 -20.95 22.43
N SER A 263 -19.89 -21.88 23.27
CA SER A 263 -20.63 -23.08 22.83
C SER A 263 -21.99 -22.77 22.21
N ASN A 264 -22.53 -21.58 22.42
CA ASN A 264 -23.78 -21.13 21.82
C ASN A 264 -23.58 -20.44 20.45
N ALA A 265 -22.34 -20.16 20.06
CA ALA A 265 -22.03 -19.59 18.76
C ALA A 265 -21.90 -20.69 17.71
N GLY A 266 -22.41 -20.47 16.49
CA GLY A 266 -22.43 -21.51 15.47
C GLY A 266 -21.04 -21.96 14.99
N ALA A 267 -20.00 -21.12 15.14
CA ALA A 267 -18.61 -21.49 14.88
C ALA A 267 -17.85 -21.96 16.15
N GLY A 268 -18.52 -22.04 17.29
CA GLY A 268 -17.92 -22.34 18.60
C GLY A 268 -17.15 -21.18 19.25
N TYR A 269 -17.14 -20.01 18.61
CA TYR A 269 -16.43 -18.81 19.06
C TYR A 269 -17.28 -17.55 18.85
N SER A 270 -17.07 -16.56 19.71
CA SER A 270 -17.63 -15.21 19.58
C SER A 270 -16.51 -14.17 19.65
N VAL A 271 -16.81 -12.92 19.30
CA VAL A 271 -15.85 -11.81 19.36
C VAL A 271 -16.37 -10.72 20.29
N HIS A 272 -15.50 -10.25 21.18
CA HIS A 272 -15.76 -9.18 22.15
C HIS A 272 -14.53 -8.26 22.28
N LEU A 273 -14.60 -7.31 23.20
CA LEU A 273 -13.47 -6.50 23.61
C LEU A 273 -12.87 -7.01 24.92
N TRP A 274 -11.54 -7.10 24.94
CA TRP A 274 -10.77 -7.43 26.13
C TRP A 274 -9.52 -6.56 26.27
N ASN A 275 -8.90 -6.55 27.45
CA ASN A 275 -7.64 -5.84 27.65
C ASN A 275 -6.58 -6.39 26.68
N CYS A 276 -5.87 -5.49 26.01
CA CYS A 276 -4.85 -5.84 25.04
C CYS A 276 -3.68 -6.58 25.71
N ASP A 277 -3.35 -7.76 25.22
CA ASP A 277 -2.19 -8.56 25.61
C ASP A 277 -1.51 -9.13 24.35
N SER A 278 -0.28 -8.68 24.07
CA SER A 278 0.47 -9.06 22.87
C SER A 278 0.86 -10.56 22.84
N THR A 279 0.81 -11.23 24.00
CA THR A 279 1.08 -12.66 24.13
C THR A 279 -0.17 -13.51 23.90
N ASN A 280 -1.37 -12.93 24.07
CA ASN A 280 -2.64 -13.63 23.92
C ASN A 280 -2.91 -13.99 22.45
N GLY A 281 -2.99 -15.29 22.15
CA GLY A 281 -3.26 -15.81 20.82
C GLY A 281 -4.65 -15.47 20.28
N ASN A 282 -5.64 -15.23 21.14
CA ASN A 282 -7.03 -14.95 20.78
C ASN A 282 -7.28 -13.51 20.32
N GLN A 283 -6.26 -12.65 20.42
CA GLN A 283 -6.33 -11.22 20.03
C GLN A 283 -5.60 -10.93 18.73
N LYS A 284 -5.21 -11.98 17.99
CA LYS A 284 -4.33 -11.85 16.82
C LYS A 284 -5.12 -12.03 15.53
N TRP A 285 -5.06 -11.04 14.66
CA TRP A 285 -5.83 -10.94 13.42
C TRP A 285 -4.91 -10.63 12.24
N ASN A 286 -4.95 -11.46 11.21
CA ASN A 286 -4.32 -11.19 9.92
C ASN A 286 -5.33 -10.44 9.04
N ILE A 287 -4.98 -9.22 8.67
CA ILE A 287 -5.79 -8.41 7.76
C ILE A 287 -5.36 -8.71 6.32
N ASN A 288 -6.27 -9.30 5.54
CA ASN A 288 -6.11 -9.48 4.10
C ASN A 288 -6.88 -8.36 3.37
N ALA A 289 -6.22 -7.23 3.14
CA ALA A 289 -6.81 -6.10 2.42
C ALA A 289 -7.20 -6.46 0.97
N ALA A 290 -6.41 -7.32 0.33
CA ALA A 290 -6.58 -7.75 -1.06
C ALA A 290 -7.82 -8.62 -1.28
N GLY A 291 -8.04 -9.54 -0.34
CA GLY A 291 -9.19 -10.43 -0.30
C GLY A 291 -10.32 -9.94 0.61
N HIS A 292 -10.18 -8.71 1.15
CA HIS A 292 -11.07 -8.07 2.12
C HIS A 292 -11.55 -9.01 3.24
N GLN A 293 -10.68 -9.86 3.77
CA GLN A 293 -11.01 -10.76 4.88
C GLN A 293 -10.13 -10.42 6.08
N ILE A 294 -10.72 -10.46 7.27
CA ILE A 294 -9.98 -10.32 8.53
C ILE A 294 -10.01 -11.69 9.19
N LYS A 295 -8.86 -12.36 9.16
CA LYS A 295 -8.73 -13.77 9.53
C LYS A 295 -8.04 -13.89 10.88
N HIS A 296 -8.55 -14.72 11.76
CA HIS A 296 -7.90 -14.97 13.03
C HIS A 296 -6.53 -15.65 12.81
N ALA A 297 -5.50 -15.17 13.49
CA ALA A 297 -4.13 -15.62 13.24
C ALA A 297 -3.82 -16.98 13.89
N THR A 298 -4.36 -17.24 15.09
CA THR A 298 -4.18 -18.51 15.81
C THR A 298 -5.14 -19.61 15.36
N HIS A 299 -6.39 -19.25 15.06
CA HIS A 299 -7.42 -20.11 14.48
C HIS A 299 -7.64 -19.76 13.01
N PRO A 300 -6.79 -20.21 12.07
CA PRO A 300 -6.83 -19.79 10.66
C PRO A 300 -8.06 -20.30 9.90
N ASN A 301 -8.93 -21.07 10.53
CA ASN A 301 -10.25 -21.40 9.98
C ASN A 301 -11.30 -20.36 10.32
N LEU A 302 -11.04 -19.38 11.19
CA LEU A 302 -12.00 -18.35 11.62
C LEU A 302 -11.73 -17.00 10.97
N CYS A 303 -12.79 -16.37 10.46
CA CYS A 303 -12.79 -15.04 9.87
C CYS A 303 -13.84 -14.18 10.56
N LEU A 304 -13.61 -12.87 10.67
CA LEU A 304 -14.68 -11.93 11.02
C LEU A 304 -15.81 -12.07 10.01
N ASP A 305 -17.03 -11.98 10.50
CA ASP A 305 -18.25 -12.21 9.74
C ASP A 305 -19.33 -11.24 10.25
N ALA A 306 -19.83 -10.39 9.35
CA ALA A 306 -20.90 -9.42 9.59
C ALA A 306 -22.19 -9.95 8.97
N ASP A 307 -22.86 -10.85 9.69
CA ASP A 307 -24.09 -11.50 9.22
C ASP A 307 -25.25 -10.50 9.17
N PRO A 308 -25.78 -10.21 7.97
CA PRO A 308 -26.88 -9.26 7.80
C PRO A 308 -28.21 -9.80 8.34
N THR A 309 -28.31 -11.10 8.61
CA THR A 309 -29.50 -11.75 9.15
C THR A 309 -29.51 -11.79 10.68
N ASP A 310 -28.41 -11.42 11.35
CA ASP A 310 -28.41 -11.28 12.80
C ASP A 310 -29.30 -10.10 13.22
N SER A 311 -30.41 -10.42 13.87
CA SER A 311 -31.36 -9.45 14.44
C SER A 311 -30.70 -8.46 15.41
N GLN A 312 -29.57 -8.82 16.01
CA GLN A 312 -28.81 -7.96 16.92
C GLN A 312 -27.68 -7.19 16.21
N SER A 313 -27.43 -7.45 14.92
CA SER A 313 -26.34 -6.87 14.14
C SER A 313 -24.97 -7.00 14.84
N ARG A 314 -24.72 -8.11 15.55
CA ARG A 314 -23.42 -8.34 16.20
C ARG A 314 -22.38 -8.72 15.17
N LEU A 315 -21.16 -8.24 15.38
CA LEU A 315 -20.01 -8.78 14.68
C LEU A 315 -19.71 -10.17 15.27
N GLN A 316 -19.44 -11.14 14.43
CA GLN A 316 -19.14 -12.51 14.85
C GLN A 316 -17.87 -13.03 14.16
N VAL A 317 -17.50 -14.26 14.51
CA VAL A 317 -16.54 -15.06 13.75
C VAL A 317 -17.23 -16.27 13.16
N TRP A 318 -16.86 -16.62 11.94
CA TRP A 318 -17.34 -17.83 11.27
C TRP A 318 -16.22 -18.55 10.55
N THR A 319 -16.50 -19.78 10.09
CA THR A 319 -15.56 -20.50 9.24
C THR A 319 -15.23 -19.66 8.01
N CYS A 320 -13.95 -19.40 7.75
CA CYS A 320 -13.47 -18.64 6.61
C CYS A 320 -13.96 -19.29 5.32
N ALA A 321 -14.75 -18.55 4.55
CA ALA A 321 -15.12 -18.97 3.21
C ALA A 321 -13.98 -18.72 2.22
N SER A 322 -14.07 -19.35 1.04
CA SER A 322 -13.20 -19.02 -0.08
C SER A 322 -13.31 -17.53 -0.43
N LEU A 323 -12.22 -16.95 -0.92
CA LEU A 323 -12.17 -15.52 -1.25
C LEU A 323 -13.28 -15.15 -2.24
N GLY A 324 -14.10 -14.16 -1.87
CA GLY A 324 -15.21 -13.67 -2.68
C GLY A 324 -16.45 -14.57 -2.72
N THR A 325 -16.53 -15.64 -1.93
CA THR A 325 -17.70 -16.55 -1.91
C THR A 325 -18.62 -16.36 -0.72
N ASN A 326 -18.15 -15.78 0.40
CA ASN A 326 -19.00 -15.32 1.50
C ASN A 326 -18.87 -13.80 1.68
N PRO A 327 -19.84 -13.05 1.15
CA PRO A 327 -19.97 -11.61 1.28
C PRO A 327 -19.93 -11.06 2.70
N ASN A 328 -20.46 -11.81 3.68
CA ASN A 328 -20.51 -11.35 5.08
C ASN A 328 -19.12 -11.24 5.71
N GLN A 329 -18.11 -11.88 5.11
CA GLN A 329 -16.72 -11.83 5.57
C GLN A 329 -15.90 -10.77 4.83
N PHE A 330 -16.57 -9.90 4.07
CA PHE A 330 -15.94 -8.93 3.18
C PHE A 330 -15.85 -7.56 3.85
N PHE A 331 -14.69 -7.26 4.43
CA PHE A 331 -14.38 -6.04 5.16
C PHE A 331 -13.39 -5.17 4.39
N GLY A 332 -13.74 -3.92 4.17
CA GLY A 332 -12.76 -2.93 3.75
C GLY A 332 -12.05 -2.28 4.93
N LEU A 333 -10.85 -1.76 4.66
CA LEU A 333 -10.03 -1.01 5.61
C LEU A 333 -10.03 0.44 5.17
N SER A 334 -10.18 1.37 6.11
CA SER A 334 -9.99 2.79 5.82
C SER A 334 -8.91 3.37 6.73
N SER A 335 -7.74 3.66 6.16
CA SER A 335 -7.07 4.96 6.34
C SER A 335 -7.46 5.94 5.21
N VAL A 336 -8.22 5.46 4.22
CA VAL A 336 -8.65 6.16 3.01
C VAL A 336 -10.14 5.88 2.82
N THR A 337 -10.95 6.92 2.75
CA THR A 337 -12.43 6.85 2.69
C THR A 337 -12.98 6.35 1.35
N SER A 338 -12.11 5.97 0.41
CA SER A 338 -12.47 5.62 -0.97
C SER A 338 -11.57 4.51 -1.54
N GLU A 339 -12.15 3.54 -2.26
CA GLU A 339 -11.45 2.41 -2.90
C GLU A 339 -11.66 2.39 -4.44
N PRO A 340 -10.59 2.27 -5.25
CA PRO A 340 -10.72 2.10 -6.68
C PRO A 340 -11.16 0.66 -7.02
N ALA A 341 -12.28 0.50 -7.71
CA ALA A 341 -12.84 -0.79 -8.05
C ALA A 341 -13.65 -0.80 -9.36
N LYS A 342 -13.86 -2.00 -9.89
CA LYS A 342 -14.68 -2.30 -11.05
C LYS A 342 -15.92 -3.10 -10.63
N LEU A 343 -17.03 -2.85 -11.30
CA LEU A 343 -18.18 -3.75 -11.32
C LEU A 343 -18.22 -4.46 -12.66
N ILE A 344 -18.26 -5.80 -12.62
CA ILE A 344 -18.18 -6.65 -13.80
C ILE A 344 -19.47 -7.47 -13.90
N SER A 345 -20.18 -7.41 -15.03
CA SER A 345 -21.40 -8.18 -15.25
C SER A 345 -21.14 -9.70 -15.22
N THR A 346 -22.21 -10.48 -15.14
CA THR A 346 -22.17 -11.94 -15.30
C THR A 346 -21.57 -12.39 -16.64
N THR A 347 -21.71 -11.56 -17.67
CA THR A 347 -21.13 -11.76 -19.02
C THR A 347 -19.71 -11.22 -19.18
N GLY A 348 -19.13 -10.62 -18.14
CA GLY A 348 -17.74 -10.13 -18.14
C GLY A 348 -17.55 -8.69 -18.62
N LEU A 349 -18.63 -7.92 -18.82
CA LEU A 349 -18.55 -6.52 -19.23
C LEU A 349 -18.30 -5.60 -18.03
N GLU A 350 -17.47 -4.57 -18.19
CA GLU A 350 -17.09 -3.66 -17.08
C GLU A 350 -17.96 -2.40 -17.06
N PHE A 351 -18.61 -2.10 -15.93
CA PHE A 351 -19.41 -0.89 -15.76
C PHE A 351 -18.54 0.35 -15.57
N ALA A 352 -18.74 1.38 -16.38
CA ALA A 352 -17.99 2.63 -16.31
C ALA A 352 -18.76 3.82 -16.90
N ALA A 353 -18.31 5.03 -16.58
CA ALA A 353 -18.78 6.26 -17.22
C ALA A 353 -18.18 6.38 -18.62
N SER A 354 -18.94 6.92 -19.57
CA SER A 354 -18.46 7.18 -20.94
C SER A 354 -17.41 8.31 -21.00
N GLY A 355 -17.35 9.14 -19.96
CA GLY A 355 -16.39 10.23 -19.83
C GLY A 355 -16.36 10.83 -18.42
N THR A 356 -15.57 11.90 -18.27
CA THR A 356 -15.31 12.58 -16.99
C THR A 356 -16.12 13.86 -16.81
N ALA A 357 -16.94 14.23 -17.79
CA ALA A 357 -17.78 15.42 -17.73
C ALA A 357 -19.06 15.16 -16.91
N GLN A 358 -19.67 16.22 -16.40
CA GLN A 358 -21.01 16.16 -15.83
C GLN A 358 -22.03 15.78 -16.92
N GLY A 359 -22.98 14.92 -16.58
CA GLY A 359 -23.98 14.43 -17.52
C GLY A 359 -23.49 13.31 -18.42
N SER A 360 -22.29 12.75 -18.19
CA SER A 360 -21.81 11.62 -18.99
C SER A 360 -22.72 10.41 -18.76
N SER A 361 -23.02 9.69 -19.83
CA SER A 361 -23.73 8.41 -19.74
C SER A 361 -22.87 7.37 -19.00
N VAL A 362 -23.52 6.33 -18.47
CA VAL A 362 -22.86 5.14 -17.96
C VAL A 362 -23.23 3.95 -18.83
N LEU A 363 -22.33 2.98 -18.93
CA LEU A 363 -22.52 1.78 -19.74
C LEU A 363 -21.59 0.66 -19.28
N PHE A 364 -21.87 -0.55 -19.75
CA PHE A 364 -20.94 -1.67 -19.64
C PHE A 364 -20.06 -1.75 -20.89
N ASN A 365 -18.75 -1.84 -20.67
CA ASN A 365 -17.69 -1.87 -21.67
C ASN A 365 -17.58 -0.59 -22.54
N PRO A 366 -17.36 0.60 -21.95
CA PRO A 366 -17.15 1.82 -22.73
C PRO A 366 -15.87 1.77 -23.57
N SER A 367 -15.92 2.41 -24.74
CA SER A 367 -14.78 2.55 -25.65
C SER A 367 -13.68 3.49 -25.16
N SER A 368 -13.91 4.23 -24.07
CA SER A 368 -13.00 5.22 -23.49
C SER A 368 -12.91 5.10 -21.97
N ALA A 369 -11.75 5.44 -21.42
CA ALA A 369 -11.50 5.57 -19.98
C ALA A 369 -12.45 6.62 -19.34
N PRO A 370 -12.79 6.50 -18.05
CA PRO A 370 -12.15 5.67 -17.01
C PRO A 370 -12.71 4.25 -16.90
N ASN A 371 -11.82 3.27 -16.67
CA ASN A 371 -12.16 1.85 -16.59
C ASN A 371 -12.32 1.33 -15.14
N PHE A 372 -12.51 2.23 -14.17
CA PHE A 372 -12.79 1.91 -12.76
C PHE A 372 -13.48 3.10 -12.08
N TRP A 373 -14.04 2.86 -10.89
CA TRP A 373 -14.70 3.85 -10.04
C TRP A 373 -14.02 3.93 -8.68
N ASN A 374 -14.10 5.08 -8.03
CA ASN A 374 -13.73 5.29 -6.64
C ASN A 374 -14.98 5.14 -5.75
N PHE A 375 -15.12 4.00 -5.08
CA PHE A 375 -16.21 3.75 -4.14
C PHE A 375 -15.89 4.41 -2.79
N ASN A 376 -16.59 5.49 -2.47
CA ASN A 376 -16.48 6.17 -1.18
C ASN A 376 -17.51 5.58 -0.20
N PHE A 377 -17.04 4.84 0.79
CA PHE A 377 -17.89 4.12 1.74
C PHE A 377 -18.29 4.97 2.95
N MET A 378 -17.68 6.15 3.13
CA MET A 378 -18.11 7.11 4.15
C MET A 378 -19.34 7.90 3.68
N THR A 379 -19.34 8.30 2.41
CA THR A 379 -20.43 9.06 1.82
C THR A 379 -21.39 8.19 1.01
N ASN A 380 -21.12 6.90 0.85
CA ASN A 380 -21.84 5.99 -0.06
C ASN A 380 -21.87 6.47 -1.52
N GLN A 381 -20.91 7.29 -1.93
CA GLN A 381 -20.85 7.81 -3.30
C GLN A 381 -19.90 6.96 -4.16
N ILE A 382 -20.23 6.82 -5.44
CA ILE A 382 -19.38 6.15 -6.43
C ILE A 382 -18.86 7.22 -7.38
N VAL A 383 -17.57 7.52 -7.29
CA VAL A 383 -16.94 8.69 -7.90
C VAL A 383 -16.12 8.30 -9.12
N VAL A 384 -16.19 9.09 -10.18
CA VAL A 384 -15.31 8.97 -11.34
C VAL A 384 -13.89 9.39 -10.94
N PRO A 385 -12.87 8.54 -11.12
CA PRO A 385 -11.50 8.80 -10.63
C PRO A 385 -10.92 10.12 -11.16
N GLY A 386 -10.28 10.90 -10.27
CA GLY A 386 -9.66 12.18 -10.61
C GLY A 386 -10.65 13.33 -10.86
N THR A 387 -11.94 13.14 -10.56
CA THR A 387 -12.99 14.14 -10.77
C THR A 387 -13.84 14.36 -9.52
N GLN A 388 -14.80 15.28 -9.60
CA GLN A 388 -15.90 15.46 -8.62
C GLN A 388 -17.25 15.00 -9.20
N MET A 389 -17.23 13.98 -10.07
CA MET A 389 -18.43 13.42 -10.69
C MET A 389 -18.81 12.10 -10.03
N CYS A 390 -20.06 11.97 -9.63
CA CYS A 390 -20.63 10.83 -8.92
C CYS A 390 -21.70 10.13 -9.75
N LEU A 391 -21.86 8.82 -9.55
CA LEU A 391 -22.98 8.06 -10.09
C LEU A 391 -24.30 8.58 -9.49
N ASP A 392 -25.21 9.05 -10.34
CA ASP A 392 -26.45 9.70 -9.96
C ASP A 392 -27.65 9.03 -10.65
N ALA A 393 -28.66 8.69 -9.86
CA ALA A 393 -29.95 8.18 -10.31
C ALA A 393 -31.08 9.10 -9.84
N TRP A 394 -31.25 10.22 -10.54
CA TRP A 394 -32.20 11.27 -10.15
C TRP A 394 -33.68 10.86 -10.21
N SER A 395 -34.03 9.79 -10.95
CA SER A 395 -35.41 9.32 -11.11
C SER A 395 -35.57 7.91 -10.53
N ALA A 396 -36.22 7.80 -9.38
CA ALA A 396 -36.49 6.54 -8.67
C ALA A 396 -37.69 5.77 -9.25
N THR A 397 -37.63 5.44 -10.53
CA THR A 397 -38.67 4.68 -11.25
C THR A 397 -38.02 3.56 -12.08
N ASN A 398 -38.79 2.54 -12.43
CA ASN A 398 -38.33 1.50 -13.35
C ASN A 398 -38.00 2.12 -14.72
N GLY A 399 -36.74 2.02 -15.13
CA GLY A 399 -36.20 2.69 -16.33
C GLY A 399 -35.63 4.08 -16.04
N GLY A 400 -35.48 4.46 -14.78
CA GLY A 400 -34.89 5.73 -14.37
C GLY A 400 -33.45 5.87 -14.85
N GLY A 401 -33.14 6.99 -15.50
CA GLY A 401 -31.81 7.22 -16.08
C GLY A 401 -30.71 7.33 -15.02
N ILE A 402 -29.59 6.68 -15.31
CA ILE A 402 -28.36 6.76 -14.50
C ILE A 402 -27.30 7.48 -15.31
N HIS A 403 -26.58 8.40 -14.67
CA HIS A 403 -25.57 9.22 -15.32
C HIS A 403 -24.54 9.70 -14.29
N THR A 404 -23.53 10.45 -14.74
CA THR A 404 -22.63 11.16 -13.82
C THR A 404 -23.17 12.55 -13.52
N TRP A 405 -23.11 12.96 -12.25
CA TRP A 405 -23.45 14.32 -11.83
C TRP A 405 -22.47 14.84 -10.78
N GLN A 406 -22.45 16.16 -10.55
CA GLN A 406 -21.56 16.73 -9.54
C GLN A 406 -21.82 16.11 -8.16
N CYS A 407 -20.76 15.64 -7.50
CA CYS A 407 -20.83 14.98 -6.21
C CYS A 407 -21.38 15.91 -5.12
N SER A 408 -22.36 15.42 -4.36
CA SER A 408 -22.86 16.04 -3.14
C SER A 408 -23.24 14.95 -2.13
N ALA A 409 -22.56 14.89 -0.98
CA ALA A 409 -22.80 13.86 0.04
C ALA A 409 -24.19 13.95 0.69
N SER A 410 -24.89 15.09 0.55
CA SER A 410 -26.27 15.25 1.00
C SER A 410 -27.31 14.91 -0.07
N ASN A 411 -26.89 14.66 -1.32
CA ASN A 411 -27.79 14.26 -2.40
C ASN A 411 -28.11 12.77 -2.29
N GLY A 412 -29.33 12.45 -1.88
CA GLY A 412 -29.80 11.08 -1.74
C GLY A 412 -29.76 10.25 -3.03
N ASN A 413 -29.79 10.87 -4.21
CA ASN A 413 -29.76 10.20 -5.52
C ASN A 413 -28.37 9.66 -5.91
N GLN A 414 -27.35 9.98 -5.12
CA GLN A 414 -25.95 9.62 -5.37
C GLN A 414 -25.42 8.58 -4.37
N LEU A 415 -26.30 8.06 -3.53
CA LEU A 415 -25.93 7.16 -2.45
C LEU A 415 -26.23 5.72 -2.88
N TRP A 416 -25.21 4.88 -2.88
CA TRP A 416 -25.25 3.50 -3.37
C TRP A 416 -24.63 2.56 -2.34
N SER A 417 -25.10 1.32 -2.32
CA SER A 417 -24.55 0.25 -1.49
C SER A 417 -24.46 -1.02 -2.33
N TYR A 418 -23.29 -1.64 -2.34
CA TYR A 418 -23.09 -2.89 -3.05
C TYR A 418 -23.46 -4.05 -2.12
N ASP A 419 -24.57 -4.73 -2.41
CA ASP A 419 -24.96 -5.94 -1.70
C ASP A 419 -24.13 -7.09 -2.23
N ALA A 420 -23.04 -7.40 -1.54
CA ALA A 420 -22.17 -8.48 -1.94
C ALA A 420 -22.87 -9.86 -1.87
N THR A 421 -23.92 -10.04 -1.05
CA THR A 421 -24.72 -11.30 -0.95
C THR A 421 -25.37 -11.64 -2.27
N THR A 422 -25.99 -10.64 -2.89
CA THR A 422 -26.69 -10.79 -4.17
C THR A 422 -25.86 -10.34 -5.37
N GLY A 423 -24.73 -9.67 -5.13
CA GLY A 423 -23.95 -8.98 -6.16
C GLY A 423 -24.64 -7.72 -6.72
N GLN A 424 -25.74 -7.26 -6.11
CA GLN A 424 -26.50 -6.12 -6.62
C GLN A 424 -25.92 -4.79 -6.14
N LEU A 425 -25.79 -3.82 -7.03
CA LEU A 425 -25.57 -2.44 -6.62
C LEU A 425 -26.93 -1.79 -6.31
N ARG A 426 -27.25 -1.67 -5.02
CA ARG A 426 -28.51 -1.13 -4.51
C ARG A 426 -28.43 0.37 -4.32
N HIS A 427 -29.52 1.05 -4.58
CA HIS A 427 -29.64 2.46 -4.25
C HIS A 427 -29.88 2.62 -2.74
N ALA A 428 -29.12 3.50 -2.08
CA ALA A 428 -29.13 3.60 -0.63
C ALA A 428 -30.33 4.40 -0.10
N THR A 429 -30.76 5.47 -0.78
CA THR A 429 -31.93 6.27 -0.37
C THR A 429 -33.25 5.67 -0.88
N HIS A 430 -33.37 5.48 -2.20
CA HIS A 430 -34.51 4.81 -2.83
C HIS A 430 -34.48 3.30 -2.62
N LYS A 431 -34.93 2.85 -1.43
CA LYS A 431 -34.95 1.43 -1.06
C LYS A 431 -35.77 0.60 -2.06
N GLY A 432 -35.25 -0.57 -2.43
CA GLY A 432 -35.87 -1.48 -3.38
C GLY A 432 -35.45 -1.27 -4.83
N PHE A 433 -34.62 -0.27 -5.12
CA PHE A 433 -34.06 -0.05 -6.46
C PHE A 433 -32.59 -0.47 -6.56
N CYS A 434 -32.22 -1.02 -7.72
CA CYS A 434 -30.91 -1.54 -8.06
C CYS A 434 -30.45 -0.99 -9.42
N LEU A 435 -29.13 -0.95 -9.62
CA LEU A 435 -28.54 -0.80 -10.95
C LEU A 435 -28.90 -2.02 -11.79
N ASP A 436 -29.45 -1.78 -12.97
CA ASP A 436 -29.79 -2.80 -13.96
C ASP A 436 -29.06 -2.51 -15.27
N MET A 437 -28.37 -3.51 -15.82
CA MET A 437 -27.68 -3.34 -17.10
C MET A 437 -28.64 -3.32 -18.31
N GLY A 438 -29.90 -3.73 -18.11
CA GLY A 438 -31.00 -3.69 -19.06
C GLY A 438 -30.98 -4.75 -20.15
N SER A 439 -29.80 -5.18 -20.59
CA SER A 439 -29.63 -6.28 -21.55
C SER A 439 -28.21 -6.85 -21.50
N ASP A 440 -27.98 -7.97 -22.18
CA ASP A 440 -26.66 -8.63 -22.23
C ASP A 440 -25.53 -7.72 -22.77
N ASN A 441 -25.85 -6.67 -23.55
CA ASN A 441 -24.86 -5.72 -24.08
C ASN A 441 -24.55 -4.54 -23.14
N GLY A 442 -25.40 -4.30 -22.13
CA GLY A 442 -25.25 -3.23 -21.13
C GLY A 442 -25.08 -1.81 -21.68
N ALA A 443 -25.62 -1.50 -22.86
CA ALA A 443 -25.42 -0.22 -23.54
C ALA A 443 -26.14 0.97 -22.88
N SER A 444 -27.20 0.73 -22.09
CA SER A 444 -27.96 1.79 -21.42
C SER A 444 -28.48 1.29 -20.07
N PRO A 445 -27.63 1.22 -19.05
CA PRO A 445 -28.02 0.86 -17.70
C PRO A 445 -28.99 1.89 -17.11
N TYR A 446 -29.90 1.41 -16.28
CA TYR A 446 -30.93 2.21 -15.65
C TYR A 446 -31.24 1.69 -14.25
N LEU A 447 -32.05 2.44 -13.53
CA LEU A 447 -32.56 2.04 -12.24
C LEU A 447 -33.79 1.14 -12.42
N TRP A 448 -33.83 0.01 -11.71
CA TRP A 448 -34.96 -0.90 -11.74
C TRP A 448 -35.22 -1.49 -10.36
N THR A 449 -36.42 -1.99 -10.12
CA THR A 449 -36.76 -2.71 -8.89
C THR A 449 -35.79 -3.89 -8.74
N CYS A 450 -35.23 -4.07 -7.55
CA CYS A 450 -34.28 -5.14 -7.29
C CYS A 450 -34.96 -6.51 -7.49
N HIS A 451 -34.39 -7.34 -8.35
CA HIS A 451 -34.85 -8.70 -8.60
C HIS A 451 -34.42 -9.64 -7.46
N ASP A 452 -35.27 -10.62 -7.16
CA ASP A 452 -34.92 -11.74 -6.30
C ASP A 452 -34.00 -12.73 -7.03
N SER A 453 -33.17 -13.47 -6.29
CA SER A 453 -32.20 -14.41 -6.87
C SER A 453 -32.80 -15.52 -7.74
N SER A 454 -34.09 -15.82 -7.59
CA SER A 454 -34.84 -16.78 -8.40
C SER A 454 -35.42 -16.19 -9.70
N ASP A 455 -35.40 -14.87 -9.86
CA ASP A 455 -35.91 -14.19 -11.05
C ASP A 455 -34.94 -14.39 -12.23
N TYR A 456 -35.49 -14.66 -13.42
CA TYR A 456 -34.71 -14.77 -14.66
C TYR A 456 -33.88 -13.51 -14.95
N TRP A 457 -34.40 -12.32 -14.59
CA TRP A 457 -33.76 -11.04 -14.85
C TRP A 457 -32.69 -10.66 -13.81
N PHE A 458 -32.57 -11.42 -12.71
CA PHE A 458 -31.57 -11.18 -11.66
C PHE A 458 -30.13 -11.10 -12.19
N LYS A 459 -29.84 -11.84 -13.27
CA LYS A 459 -28.53 -11.84 -13.95
C LYS A 459 -28.09 -10.45 -14.45
N TYR A 460 -29.03 -9.53 -14.70
CA TYR A 460 -28.76 -8.15 -15.16
C TYR A 460 -28.50 -7.15 -14.04
N GLN A 461 -28.76 -7.54 -12.80
CA GLN A 461 -28.47 -6.74 -11.62
C GLN A 461 -27.33 -7.34 -10.79
N THR A 462 -26.75 -8.44 -11.23
CA THR A 462 -25.68 -9.14 -10.52
C THR A 462 -24.31 -8.77 -11.08
N PHE A 463 -23.46 -8.19 -10.24
CA PHE A 463 -22.13 -7.72 -10.62
C PHE A 463 -21.07 -8.26 -9.67
N LYS A 464 -19.91 -8.64 -10.22
CA LYS A 464 -18.70 -8.93 -9.44
C LYS A 464 -17.97 -7.64 -9.15
N TYR A 465 -17.73 -7.38 -7.87
CA TYR A 465 -16.87 -6.31 -7.41
C TYR A 465 -15.40 -6.72 -7.47
N LYS A 466 -14.54 -5.93 -8.12
CA LYS A 466 -13.10 -6.18 -8.21
C LYS A 466 -12.30 -4.93 -7.84
N ASN A 467 -11.56 -4.99 -6.74
CA ASN A 467 -10.60 -3.94 -6.37
C ASN A 467 -9.47 -3.85 -7.40
N THR A 468 -9.17 -2.66 -7.90
CA THR A 468 -8.13 -2.44 -8.92
C THR A 468 -6.76 -2.05 -8.35
N ALA A 469 -6.67 -1.72 -7.06
CA ALA A 469 -5.38 -1.54 -6.36
C ALA A 469 -4.62 -2.88 -6.16
N VAL A 470 -5.30 -4.01 -6.37
CA VAL A 470 -4.78 -5.38 -6.14
C VAL A 470 -4.56 -6.10 -7.48
N GLY A 471 -4.12 -5.36 -8.49
CA GLY A 471 -4.19 -5.77 -9.89
C GLY A 471 -2.86 -6.01 -10.58
N LEU A 472 -1.76 -6.27 -9.88
CA LEU A 472 -0.50 -6.77 -10.48
C LEU A 472 0.24 -7.60 -9.41
N ALA A 473 0.00 -8.91 -9.43
CA ALA A 473 0.88 -9.91 -8.81
C ALA A 473 1.54 -10.71 -9.94
#